data_AF-A0A401Q7Q1-F1
#
_entry.id   AF-A0A401Q7Q1-F1
#
_cell.length_a   1.000
_cell.length_b   1.000
_cell.length_c   1.000
_cell.angle_alpha   90.00
_cell.angle_beta   90.00
_cell.angle_gamma   90.00
#
_symmetry.space_group_name_H-M   'P 1'
#
loop_
_entity.id
_entity.type
_entity.pdbx_description
1 polymer ?
#
loop_
_entity_poly.entity_id
_entity_poly.type
_entity_poly.pdbx_seq_one_letter_code
_entity_poly.pdbx_strand_id
1 'polypeptide(L)'
;SAIVLCWDVGFTTRNSPPGEETPFDQAQKVVLMFVQRQVFAETKDETALVLFGTDGTSNPLATADQYQNITVHRNLMIPDFDFLEDVQGGIRASDHQADSILLITAV
;
A
#
# COMPACT_ATOMS: atom_id res chain seq x y z
N SER A 1 -2.30 -6.45 18.32
CA SER A 1 -2.84 -7.09 17.11
C SER A 1 -1.92 -6.81 15.93
N ALA A 2 -2.03 -7.56 14.85
CA ALA A 2 -1.29 -7.33 13.62
C ALA A 2 -2.26 -6.98 12.49
N ILE A 3 -1.95 -5.95 11.72
CA ILE A 3 -2.76 -5.45 10.61
C ILE A 3 -1.86 -5.36 9.38
N VAL A 4 -2.35 -5.82 8.23
CA VAL A 4 -1.67 -5.58 6.96
C VAL A 4 -2.57 -4.78 6.05
N LEU A 5 -2.05 -3.63 5.61
CA LEU A 5 -2.70 -2.79 4.63
C LEU A 5 -2.22 -3.22 3.25
N CYS A 6 -3.18 -3.56 2.39
CA CYS A 6 -2.95 -3.96 1.02
C CYS A 6 -3.51 -2.87 0.10
N TRP A 7 -2.63 -2.13 -0.58
CA TRP A 7 -3.01 -0.96 -1.36
C TRP A 7 -2.69 -1.13 -2.86
N ASP A 8 -3.72 -1.06 -3.69
CA ASP A 8 -3.58 -1.01 -5.15
C ASP A 8 -3.03 0.36 -5.56
N VAL A 9 -1.86 0.34 -6.20
CA VAL A 9 -1.24 1.53 -6.79
C VAL A 9 -1.10 1.39 -8.30
N GLY A 10 -1.77 0.41 -8.90
CA GLY A 10 -1.67 0.12 -10.32
C GLY A 10 -2.44 1.08 -11.22
N PHE A 11 -2.22 0.93 -12.53
CA PHE A 11 -2.74 1.83 -13.57
C PHE A 11 -4.24 2.12 -13.47
N THR A 12 -5.04 1.11 -13.12
CA THR A 12 -6.50 1.25 -13.05
C THR A 12 -6.96 2.24 -11.97
N THR A 13 -6.14 2.48 -10.96
CA THR A 13 -6.43 3.38 -9.84
C THR A 13 -6.21 4.86 -10.15
N ARG A 14 -5.61 5.18 -11.31
CA ARG A 14 -5.25 6.56 -11.72
C ARG A 14 -6.37 7.32 -12.42
N ASN A 15 -7.43 6.64 -12.82
CA ASN A 15 -8.47 7.21 -13.67
C ASN A 15 -9.74 7.47 -12.86
N SER A 16 -10.28 8.67 -13.00
CA SER A 16 -11.61 9.07 -12.50
C SER A 16 -12.31 9.99 -13.50
N PRO A 17 -13.65 10.13 -13.41
CA PRO A 17 -14.38 11.17 -14.12
C PRO A 17 -13.85 12.57 -13.78
N PRO A 18 -13.97 13.55 -14.69
CA PRO A 18 -13.56 14.92 -14.42
C PRO A 18 -14.26 15.49 -13.18
N GLY A 19 -13.47 15.99 -12.23
CA GLY A 19 -13.97 16.56 -10.98
C GLY A 19 -14.12 15.55 -9.82
N GLU A 20 -13.85 14.26 -10.07
CA GLU A 20 -13.81 13.23 -9.03
C GLU A 20 -12.37 12.84 -8.69
N GLU A 21 -12.15 12.47 -7.42
CA GLU A 21 -10.86 11.94 -6.96
C GLU A 21 -10.64 10.52 -7.48
N THR A 22 -9.40 10.21 -7.81
CA THR A 22 -9.06 8.86 -8.29
C THR A 22 -9.18 7.84 -7.16
N PRO A 23 -9.42 6.55 -7.47
CA PRO A 23 -9.36 5.49 -6.46
C PRO A 23 -8.05 5.50 -5.66
N PHE A 24 -6.92 5.86 -6.31
CA PHE A 24 -5.64 6.05 -5.64
C PHE A 24 -5.69 7.15 -4.57
N ASP A 25 -6.19 8.35 -4.93
CA ASP A 25 -6.27 9.50 -4.01
C ASP A 25 -7.19 9.21 -2.82
N GLN A 26 -8.32 8.55 -3.08
CA GLN A 26 -9.26 8.16 -2.03
C GLN A 26 -8.64 7.14 -1.07
N ALA A 27 -7.98 6.12 -1.61
CA ALA A 27 -7.29 5.11 -0.81
C ALA A 27 -6.14 5.72 0.01
N GLN A 28 -5.35 6.63 -0.57
CA GLN A 28 -4.28 7.35 0.11
C GLN A 28 -4.82 8.09 1.35
N LYS A 29 -5.95 8.79 1.24
CA LYS A 29 -6.57 9.47 2.37
C LYS A 29 -7.00 8.52 3.47
N VAL A 30 -7.60 7.38 3.12
CA VAL A 30 -8.05 6.38 4.09
C VAL A 30 -6.86 5.76 4.83
N VAL A 31 -5.81 5.39 4.10
CA VAL A 31 -4.56 4.85 4.67
C VAL A 31 -3.91 5.90 5.57
N LEU A 32 -3.84 7.16 5.13
CA LEU A 32 -3.27 8.25 5.91
C LEU A 32 -4.04 8.47 7.22
N MET A 33 -5.38 8.55 7.16
CA MET A 33 -6.24 8.67 8.34
C MET A 33 -6.06 7.49 9.31
N PHE A 34 -5.93 6.27 8.77
CA PHE A 34 -5.68 5.08 9.58
C PHE A 34 -4.33 5.17 10.30
N VAL A 35 -3.24 5.41 9.58
CA VAL A 35 -1.88 5.47 10.14
C VAL A 35 -1.77 6.62 11.15
N GLN A 36 -2.29 7.80 10.81
CA GLN A 36 -2.31 8.97 11.70
C GLN A 36 -2.99 8.65 13.03
N ARG A 37 -4.13 7.94 13.00
CA ARG A 37 -4.82 7.51 14.22
C ARG A 37 -3.97 6.54 15.04
N GLN A 38 -3.28 5.58 14.40
CA GLN A 38 -2.45 4.62 15.13
C GLN A 38 -1.25 5.27 15.81
N VAL A 39 -0.57 6.19 15.11
CA VAL A 39 0.59 6.95 15.63
C VAL A 39 0.18 7.82 16.80
N PHE A 40 -0.90 8.61 16.66
CA PHE A 40 -1.31 9.56 17.70
C PHE A 40 -2.01 8.93 18.91
N ALA A 41 -2.61 7.75 18.74
CA ALA A 41 -3.18 7.01 19.85
C ALA A 41 -2.13 6.15 20.59
N GLU A 42 -0.85 6.18 20.16
CA GLU A 42 0.24 5.36 20.72
C GLU A 42 -0.14 3.88 20.86
N THR A 43 -0.82 3.35 19.85
CA THR A 43 -1.25 1.95 19.89
C THR A 43 -0.04 1.02 19.81
N LYS A 44 -0.18 -0.18 20.39
CA LYS A 44 0.83 -1.25 20.27
C LYS A 44 0.54 -2.21 19.10
N ASP A 45 -0.35 -1.81 18.20
CA ASP A 45 -0.72 -2.65 17.06
C ASP A 45 0.33 -2.51 15.96
N GLU A 46 0.84 -3.64 15.50
CA GLU A 46 1.81 -3.69 14.40
C GLU A 46 1.08 -3.58 13.07
N THR A 47 1.57 -2.73 12.19
CA THR A 47 1.01 -2.52 10.85
C THR A 47 2.09 -2.77 9.80
N ALA A 48 1.76 -3.56 8.78
CA ALA A 48 2.54 -3.68 7.55
C ALA A 48 1.81 -3.00 6.39
N LEU A 49 2.57 -2.57 5.37
CA LEU A 49 2.03 -2.03 4.12
C LEU A 49 2.60 -2.79 2.93
N VAL A 50 1.70 -3.36 2.14
CA VAL A 50 2.01 -4.02 0.87
C VAL A 50 1.33 -3.25 -0.25
N LEU A 51 2.13 -2.89 -1.25
CA LEU A 51 1.69 -2.20 -2.46
C LEU A 51 1.64 -3.22 -3.59
N PHE A 52 0.59 -3.18 -4.40
CA PHE A 52 0.47 -4.02 -5.58
C PHE A 52 0.11 -3.19 -6.81
N GLY A 53 0.62 -3.61 -7.96
CA GLY A 53 0.68 -2.78 -9.15
C GLY A 53 1.80 -1.75 -9.08
N THR A 54 2.92 -2.03 -8.43
CA THR A 54 4.13 -1.18 -8.45
C THR A 54 4.96 -1.39 -9.72
N ASP A 55 5.80 -0.41 -10.10
CA ASP A 55 6.70 -0.55 -11.26
C ASP A 55 7.78 -1.63 -11.08
N GLY A 56 8.08 -1.98 -9.83
CA GLY A 56 9.04 -3.02 -9.47
C GLY A 56 8.41 -4.12 -8.63
N THR A 57 9.20 -5.18 -8.41
CA THR A 57 8.84 -6.29 -7.53
C THR A 57 9.83 -6.33 -6.36
N SER A 58 9.32 -6.28 -5.13
CA SER A 58 10.13 -6.41 -3.92
C SER A 58 9.32 -7.11 -2.84
N ASN A 59 9.20 -8.42 -2.96
CA ASN A 59 8.57 -9.27 -1.96
C ASN A 59 9.28 -10.65 -1.87
N PRO A 60 9.19 -11.36 -0.74
CA PRO A 60 9.91 -12.62 -0.54
C PRO A 60 9.44 -13.79 -1.42
N LEU A 61 8.23 -13.71 -1.99
CA LEU A 61 7.64 -14.78 -2.79
C LEU A 61 7.84 -14.57 -4.30
N ALA A 62 8.48 -13.48 -4.71
CA ALA A 62 8.72 -13.16 -6.10
C ALA A 62 9.53 -14.26 -6.80
N THR A 63 8.92 -14.87 -7.82
CA THR A 63 9.61 -15.78 -8.76
C THR A 63 9.82 -15.07 -10.09
N ALA A 64 10.20 -15.78 -11.16
CA ALA A 64 10.31 -15.18 -12.49
C ALA A 64 8.94 -14.78 -13.08
N ASP A 65 7.85 -15.39 -12.63
CA ASP A 65 6.52 -15.32 -13.24
C ASP A 65 5.38 -15.10 -12.24
N GLN A 66 5.63 -15.23 -10.93
CA GLN A 66 4.63 -15.06 -9.88
C GLN A 66 5.00 -13.91 -8.95
N TYR A 67 3.97 -13.33 -8.33
CA TYR A 67 4.10 -12.23 -7.36
C TYR A 67 4.84 -11.00 -7.91
N GLN A 68 4.71 -10.73 -9.21
CA GLN A 68 5.28 -9.56 -9.86
C GLN A 68 4.50 -8.29 -9.55
N ASN A 69 5.18 -7.15 -9.61
CA ASN A 69 4.60 -5.82 -9.37
C ASN A 69 4.00 -5.70 -7.96
N ILE A 70 4.52 -6.47 -7.00
CA ILE A 70 4.14 -6.44 -5.59
C ILE A 70 5.38 -6.05 -4.77
N THR A 71 5.20 -5.06 -3.91
CA THR A 71 6.24 -4.53 -3.03
C THR A 71 5.76 -4.55 -1.58
N VAL A 72 6.49 -5.27 -0.72
CA VAL A 72 6.37 -5.10 0.73
C VAL A 72 7.04 -3.78 1.08
N HIS A 73 6.27 -2.70 1.09
CA HIS A 73 6.76 -1.35 1.34
C HIS A 73 7.18 -1.19 2.80
N ARG A 74 6.45 -1.85 3.71
CA ARG A 74 6.79 -1.88 5.13
C ARG A 74 6.46 -3.23 5.74
N ASN A 75 7.42 -3.80 6.46
CA ASN A 75 7.20 -5.00 7.27
C ASN A 75 6.35 -4.66 8.51
N LEU A 76 5.86 -5.69 9.22
CA LEU A 76 5.13 -5.52 10.48
C LEU A 76 5.96 -4.74 11.49
N MET A 77 5.51 -3.54 11.82
CA MET A 77 6.11 -2.69 12.85
C MET A 77 5.06 -1.75 13.46
N ILE A 78 5.35 -1.20 14.63
CA ILE A 78 4.51 -0.14 15.21
C ILE A 78 4.58 1.09 14.30
N PRO A 79 3.44 1.67 13.86
CA PRO A 79 3.43 2.88 13.05
C PRO A 79 4.19 4.03 13.71
N ASP A 80 4.97 4.75 12.91
CA ASP A 80 5.74 5.94 13.31
C ASP A 80 5.49 7.10 12.33
N PHE A 81 6.13 8.24 12.60
CA PHE A 81 6.02 9.42 11.75
C PHE A 81 6.57 9.21 10.34
N ASP A 82 7.62 8.40 10.20
CA ASP A 82 8.19 8.05 8.89
C ASP A 82 7.14 7.31 8.03
N PHE A 83 6.34 6.42 8.64
CA PHE A 83 5.24 5.76 7.92
C PHE A 83 4.22 6.76 7.38
N LEU A 84 3.89 7.75 8.22
CA LEU A 84 2.89 8.75 7.89
C LEU A 84 3.35 9.61 6.71
N GLU A 85 4.63 10.00 6.71
CA GLU A 85 5.26 10.77 5.62
C GLU A 85 5.30 9.98 4.31
N ASP A 86 5.66 8.69 4.37
CA ASP A 86 5.66 7.79 3.21
C ASP A 86 4.28 7.70 2.55
N VAL A 87 3.22 7.51 3.35
CA VAL A 87 1.84 7.48 2.86
C VAL A 87 1.40 8.85 2.32
N GLN A 88 1.86 9.94 2.92
CA GLN A 88 1.47 11.29 2.51
C GLN A 88 2.07 11.72 1.17
N GLY A 89 3.30 11.30 0.84
CA GLY A 89 3.97 11.75 -0.38
C GLY A 89 5.03 10.83 -0.99
N GLY A 90 5.43 9.77 -0.29
CA GLY A 90 6.41 8.80 -0.78
C GLY A 90 5.85 7.81 -1.79
N ILE A 91 4.56 7.47 -1.67
CA ILE A 91 3.89 6.48 -2.54
C ILE A 91 3.21 7.17 -3.73
N ARG A 92 3.40 6.60 -4.91
CA ARG A 92 2.82 7.09 -6.17
C ARG A 92 2.13 5.95 -6.92
N ALA A 93 1.09 6.31 -7.67
CA ALA A 93 0.49 5.38 -8.62
C ALA A 93 1.47 5.05 -9.75
N SER A 94 1.41 3.82 -10.23
CA SER A 94 2.24 3.25 -11.28
C SER A 94 1.42 2.96 -12.55
N ASP A 95 2.10 2.67 -13.64
CA ASP A 95 1.49 2.27 -14.92
C ASP A 95 1.36 0.74 -15.09
N HIS A 96 1.69 -0.03 -14.05
CA HIS A 96 1.62 -1.48 -14.03
C HIS A 96 0.39 -1.98 -13.28
N GLN A 97 0.04 -3.26 -13.47
CA GLN A 97 -1.03 -3.92 -12.72
C GLN A 97 -0.47 -5.23 -12.13
N ALA A 98 -0.97 -5.61 -10.96
CA ALA A 98 -0.70 -6.90 -10.33
C ALA A 98 -2.01 -7.68 -10.16
N ASP A 99 -1.89 -9.00 -10.02
CA ASP A 99 -3.02 -9.87 -9.67
C ASP A 99 -3.33 -9.75 -8.18
N SER A 100 -4.54 -9.28 -7.84
CA SER A 100 -4.97 -9.09 -6.46
C SER A 100 -5.23 -10.40 -5.71
N ILE A 101 -5.45 -11.53 -6.41
CA ILE A 101 -5.64 -12.84 -5.77
C ILE A 101 -4.31 -13.35 -5.20
N LEU A 102 -3.21 -13.13 -5.92
CA LEU A 102 -1.86 -13.49 -5.47
C LEU A 102 -1.41 -12.66 -4.26
N LEU A 103 -2.04 -11.52 -4.00
CA LEU A 103 -1.66 -10.68 -2.87
C LEU A 103 -1.94 -11.33 -1.52
N ILE A 104 -3.07 -12.02 -1.37
CA ILE A 104 -3.50 -12.61 -0.09
C ILE A 104 -2.56 -13.75 0.34
N THR A 105 -1.85 -14.37 -0.61
CA THR A 105 -0.84 -15.40 -0.31
C THR A 105 0.56 -14.82 -0.13
N ALA A 106 0.79 -13.55 -0.48
CA ALA A 106 2.08 -12.87 -0.37
C ALA A 106 2.37 -12.24 0.99
N VAL A 107 1.33 -12.11 1.81
CA VAL A 107 1.31 -11.50 3.14
C VAL A 107 1.30 -12.57 4.21
#